data_AF-A0A6N8FF51-F1
#
_entry.id   AF-A0A6N8FF51-F1
#
_cell.length_a   1.000
_cell.length_b   1.000
_cell.length_c   1.000
_cell.angle_alpha   90.00
_cell.angle_beta   90.00
_cell.angle_gamma   90.00
#
_symmetry.space_group_name_H-M   'P 1'
#
loop_
_entity.id
_entity.type
_entity.pdbx_description
1 polymer ?
#
loop_
_entity_poly.entity_id
_entity_poly.type
_entity_poly.pdbx_seq_one_letter_code
_entity_poly.pdbx_strand_id
1 'polypeptide(L)' 'MNHYKWESKEAIKHIECVHANAKKFIVNNKLTPGKTYEVKNETDEFYFIVDNSNRIGGFRKEYFKEVN' A
#
# COMPACT_ATOMS: atom_id res chain seq x y z
N MET A 1 16.98 6.82 22.80
CA MET A 1 16.35 5.66 22.14
C MET A 1 14.89 5.98 21.89
N ASN A 2 14.52 6.30 20.66
CA ASN A 2 13.12 6.29 20.20
C ASN A 2 13.12 5.87 18.72
N HIS A 3 13.86 4.81 18.42
CA HIS A 3 13.65 3.99 17.24
C HIS A 3 12.44 3.10 17.61
N TYR A 4 11.50 2.82 16.68
CA TYR A 4 10.34 1.90 16.87
C TYR A 4 9.00 2.46 17.40
N LYS A 5 8.48 3.54 16.82
CA LYS A 5 7.02 3.84 16.87
C LYS A 5 6.34 3.88 15.50
N TRP A 6 6.94 3.23 14.51
CA TRP A 6 6.33 3.11 13.18
C TRP A 6 5.39 1.90 13.08
N GLU A 7 5.62 0.85 13.86
CA GLU A 7 4.81 -0.39 13.85
C GLU A 7 3.40 -0.21 14.47
N SER A 8 3.24 0.62 15.51
CA SER A 8 1.93 0.91 16.11
C SER A 8 1.19 2.08 15.46
N LYS A 9 1.65 2.59 14.31
CA LYS A 9 0.93 3.67 13.64
C LYS A 9 -0.36 3.11 13.02
N GLU A 10 -1.47 3.65 13.45
CA GLU A 10 -2.80 3.34 12.94
C GLU A 10 -2.83 3.55 11.42
N ALA A 11 -3.53 2.69 10.70
CA ALA A 11 -3.72 2.90 9.28
C ALA A 11 -4.50 4.19 9.07
N ILE A 12 -3.97 5.08 8.23
CA ILE A 12 -4.56 6.38 7.94
C ILE A 12 -5.82 6.19 7.12
N LYS A 13 -5.77 5.26 6.15
CA LYS A 13 -6.82 5.00 5.17
C LYS A 13 -6.82 3.55 4.70
N HIS A 14 -7.93 3.14 4.12
CA HIS A 14 -8.09 1.87 3.42
C HIS A 14 -8.23 2.14 1.92
N ILE A 15 -7.43 1.45 1.11
CA ILE A 15 -7.46 1.58 -0.34
C ILE A 15 -7.62 0.21 -0.98
N GLU A 16 -8.46 0.11 -2.00
CA GLU A 16 -8.66 -1.13 -2.75
C GLU A 16 -7.77 -1.13 -3.99
N CYS A 17 -7.02 -2.21 -4.20
CA CYS A 17 -6.22 -2.36 -5.40
C CYS A 17 -7.14 -2.58 -6.61
N VAL A 18 -7.13 -1.64 -7.56
CA VAL A 18 -7.93 -1.73 -8.79
C VAL A 18 -7.23 -2.62 -9.80
N HIS A 19 -5.93 -2.47 -9.93
CA HIS A 19 -5.11 -3.29 -10.81
C HIS A 19 -3.68 -3.39 -10.28
N ALA A 20 -3.03 -4.54 -10.47
CA ALA A 20 -1.61 -4.75 -10.16
C ALA A 20 -0.74 -4.78 -11.43
N ASN A 21 -1.22 -4.17 -12.53
CA ASN A 21 -0.61 -4.20 -13.86
C ASN A 21 0.67 -3.35 -13.95
N ALA A 22 1.76 -3.74 -13.30
CA ALA A 22 3.07 -3.19 -13.66
C ALA A 22 3.62 -3.95 -14.86
N LYS A 23 3.78 -3.26 -16.00
CA LYS A 23 4.34 -3.82 -17.24
C LYS A 23 5.78 -4.34 -17.14
N LYS A 24 6.49 -4.06 -16.03
CA LYS A 24 7.96 -4.21 -15.95
C LYS A 24 8.48 -5.01 -14.75
N PHE A 25 7.70 -5.17 -13.69
CA PHE A 25 8.12 -5.90 -12.48
C PHE A 25 6.95 -6.73 -11.96
N ILE A 26 7.22 -7.98 -11.57
CA ILE A 26 6.22 -8.95 -11.10
C ILE A 26 5.63 -8.44 -9.76
N VAL A 27 4.58 -7.63 -9.82
CA VAL A 27 3.80 -7.21 -8.62
C VAL A 27 2.86 -8.31 -8.14
N ASN A 28 2.77 -9.43 -8.88
CA ASN A 28 1.83 -10.52 -8.66
C ASN A 28 1.92 -11.15 -7.26
N ASN A 29 3.06 -11.06 -6.58
CA ASN A 29 3.21 -11.58 -5.22
C ASN A 29 2.92 -10.53 -4.12
N LYS A 30 2.76 -9.26 -4.50
CA LYS A 30 2.76 -8.11 -3.59
C LYS A 30 1.39 -7.44 -3.49
N LEU A 31 0.75 -7.21 -4.64
CA LEU A 31 -0.59 -6.63 -4.74
C LEU A 31 -1.57 -7.61 -5.38
N THR A 32 -2.76 -7.68 -4.81
CA THR A 32 -3.87 -8.48 -5.30
C THR A 32 -5.00 -7.53 -5.67
N PRO A 33 -5.40 -7.45 -6.95
CA PRO A 33 -6.54 -6.63 -7.35
C PRO A 33 -7.82 -7.12 -6.66
N GLY A 34 -8.65 -6.21 -6.18
CA GLY A 34 -9.85 -6.47 -5.39
C GLY A 34 -9.60 -6.69 -3.89
N LYS A 35 -8.34 -6.60 -3.43
CA LYS A 35 -8.01 -6.62 -2.01
C LYS A 35 -7.83 -5.21 -1.47
N THR A 36 -8.32 -4.98 -0.26
CA THR A 36 -8.12 -3.75 0.50
C THR A 36 -6.80 -3.79 1.26
N TYR A 37 -6.09 -2.66 1.23
CA TYR A 37 -4.80 -2.47 1.87
C TYR A 37 -4.84 -1.27 2.81
N GLU A 38 -4.13 -1.39 3.92
CA GLU A 38 -3.99 -0.35 4.92
C GLU A 38 -2.84 0.61 4.57
N VAL A 39 -3.17 1.90 4.45
CA VAL A 39 -2.21 2.97 4.17
C VAL A 39 -1.56 3.42 5.47
N LYS A 40 -0.25 3.22 5.57
CA LYS A 40 0.55 3.69 6.72
C LYS A 40 1.12 5.09 6.48
N ASN A 41 1.35 5.45 5.22
CA ASN A 41 1.79 6.78 4.83
C ASN A 41 1.36 7.09 3.39
N GLU A 42 1.18 8.36 3.06
CA GLU A 42 0.93 8.80 1.69
C GLU A 42 1.80 10.02 1.36
N THR A 43 2.30 10.06 0.14
CA THR A 43 2.91 11.25 -0.46
C THR A 43 1.98 11.76 -1.57
N ASP A 44 2.38 12.82 -2.26
CA ASP A 44 1.59 13.40 -3.35
C ASP A 44 1.20 12.35 -4.40
N GLU A 45 2.16 11.53 -4.83
CA GLU A 45 1.99 10.57 -5.93
C GLU A 45 1.95 9.09 -5.52
N PHE A 46 2.31 8.76 -4.27
CA PHE A 46 2.47 7.36 -3.83
C PHE A 46 1.77 7.08 -2.49
N TYR A 47 1.18 5.88 -2.40
CA TYR A 47 0.73 5.27 -1.15
C TYR A 47 1.78 4.28 -0.64
N PHE A 48 2.09 4.39 0.65
CA PHE A 48 2.87 3.41 1.38
C PHE A 48 1.92 2.50 2.14
N ILE A 49 1.75 1.29 1.62
CA ILE A 49 0.85 0.28 2.17
C ILE A 49 1.60 -0.95 2.62
N VAL A 50 1.01 -1.70 3.53
CA VAL A 50 1.51 -3.02 3.92
C VAL A 50 1.09 -4.02 2.84
N ASP A 51 2.05 -4.50 2.07
CA ASP A 51 1.82 -5.49 1.01
C ASP A 51 1.55 -6.90 1.58
N ASN A 52 1.16 -7.86 0.74
CA ASN A 52 0.88 -9.25 1.17
C ASN A 52 2.04 -9.94 1.94
N SER A 53 3.27 -9.45 1.80
CA SER A 53 4.47 -9.91 2.51
C SER A 53 4.69 -9.24 3.86
N ASN A 54 3.70 -8.51 4.39
CA ASN A 54 3.81 -7.76 5.64
C ASN A 54 4.96 -6.72 5.64
N ARG A 55 5.31 -6.20 4.46
CA ARG A 55 6.31 -5.13 4.32
C ARG A 55 5.65 -3.88 3.77
N ILE A 56 6.19 -2.72 4.16
CA ILE A 56 5.74 -1.44 3.61
C ILE A 56 6.35 -1.26 2.23
N GLY A 57 5.50 -1.22 1.21
CA GLY A 57 5.87 -0.91 -0.16
C GLY A 57 5.26 0.41 -0.60
N GLY A 58 6.02 1.20 -1.36
CA GLY A 58 5.52 2.41 -2.01
C GLY A 58 4.94 2.06 -3.39
N PHE A 59 3.68 2.40 -3.60
CA PHE A 59 2.96 2.14 -4.84
C PHE A 59 2.24 3.41 -5.29
N ARG A 60 2.03 3.61 -6.59
CA ARG A 60 1.38 4.83 -7.07
C ARG A 60 -0.11 4.84 -6.75
N LYS A 61 -0.67 6.04 -6.54
CA LYS A 61 -2.10 6.19 -6.26
C LYS A 61 -3.01 5.68 -7.37
N GLU A 62 -2.56 5.75 -8.62
CA GLU A 62 -3.28 5.26 -9.81
C GLU A 62 -3.70 3.77 -9.74
N TYR A 63 -2.96 2.93 -8.99
CA TYR A 63 -3.25 1.51 -8.86
C TYR A 63 -4.38 1.20 -7.87
N PHE A 64 -4.81 2.20 -7.10
CA PHE A 64 -5.76 2.01 -6.02
C PHE A 64 -6.93 2.98 -6.12
N LYS A 65 -8.03 2.55 -5.53
CA LYS A 65 -9.22 3.36 -5.33
C LYS A 65 -9.39 3.56 -3.84
N GLU A 66 -9.55 4.81 -3.41
CA GLU A 66 -9.96 5.10 -2.04
C GLU A 66 -11.39 4.57 -1.85
N VAL A 67 -11.55 3.62 -0.94
CA VAL A 67 -12.86 3.09 -0.54
C VAL A 67 -13.21 3.80 0.76
N ASN A 68 -14.20 4.69 0.68
CA ASN A 68 -14.70 5.49 1.80
C ASN A 68 -15.89 4.80 2.46
#